data_AF-A0A1V9DY93-F1
#
_entry.id   AF-A0A1V9DY93-F1
#
_cell.length_a   1.000
_cell.length_b   1.000
_cell.length_c   1.000
_cell.angle_alpha   90.00
_cell.angle_beta   90.00
_cell.angle_gamma   90.00
#
_symmetry.space_group_name_H-M   'P 1'
#
loop_
_entity.id
_entity.type
_entity.pdbx_description
1 polymer ?
#
loop_
_entity_poly.entity_id
_entity_poly.type
_entity_poly.pdbx_seq_one_letter_code
_entity_poly.pdbx_strand_id
1 'polypeptide(L)'
;MKIYCWLLLLFAPISLVTAQSNKSIYLFSYFKGNGEDGLHLAWSSDGLKWTALKNDSSFLTPTAGKDKLMRDPCVIRGADGLFHMVWTVSWSERSIGYASSKDLIHWSAQQTIPVMEHEPTTLNTWAPEVFYDDASKQYLIYWASTIPGRFPQGDSASDKNHRIYYVTTKDFKTFSKAALLYDQGFNVIDATIQKNGKQYAMFLKDETRYPAQKNLRIATGTTLTGGYSAPSAPITGNYWAEGPTVLKKGNQWIVYFDKYREHKYGAVTSTDLVHWTEISEQLDMPTGIRHGTVVTITKKELDKLKKEGQWAMGSRKNG
;
A
#
# COMPACT_ATOMS: atom_id res chain seq x y z
N MET A 1 30.74 -49.46 60.32
CA MET A 1 30.10 -49.31 58.99
C MET A 1 30.42 -47.92 58.45
N LYS A 2 31.28 -47.80 57.42
CA LYS A 2 31.55 -46.54 56.72
C LYS A 2 30.64 -46.46 55.50
N ILE A 3 29.75 -45.48 55.44
CA ILE A 3 28.84 -45.26 54.31
C ILE A 3 29.51 -44.23 53.39
N TYR A 4 29.86 -44.64 52.16
CA TYR A 4 30.33 -43.74 51.11
C TYR A 4 29.13 -43.23 50.32
N CYS A 5 28.86 -41.93 50.40
CA CYS A 5 27.85 -41.25 49.58
C CYS A 5 28.49 -40.85 48.25
N TRP A 6 28.16 -41.57 47.18
CA TRP A 6 28.55 -41.19 45.82
C TRP A 6 27.59 -40.10 45.30
N LEU A 7 28.10 -38.89 45.10
CA LEU A 7 27.40 -37.81 44.38
C LEU A 7 27.51 -38.06 42.87
N LEU A 8 26.41 -38.48 42.25
CA LEU A 8 26.24 -38.53 40.80
C LEU A 8 25.93 -37.13 40.29
N LEU A 9 26.91 -36.47 39.65
CA LEU A 9 26.73 -35.23 38.91
C LEU A 9 26.12 -35.55 37.53
N LEU A 10 24.81 -35.33 37.40
CA LEU A 10 24.10 -35.36 36.12
C LEU A 10 24.44 -34.10 35.31
N PHE A 11 25.26 -34.25 34.27
CA PHE A 11 25.47 -33.22 33.25
C PHE A 11 24.25 -33.21 32.30
N ALA A 12 23.36 -32.22 32.47
CA ALA A 12 22.31 -31.94 31.50
C ALA A 12 22.87 -31.07 30.36
N PRO A 13 22.70 -31.45 29.08
CA PRO A 13 23.10 -30.60 27.96
C PRO A 13 22.18 -29.37 27.90
N ILE A 14 22.75 -28.19 28.12
CA ILE A 14 22.07 -26.92 27.90
C ILE A 14 21.96 -26.71 26.39
N SER A 15 20.80 -27.06 25.82
CA SER A 15 20.46 -26.67 24.45
C SER A 15 20.23 -25.16 24.42
N LEU A 16 21.22 -24.40 23.95
CA LEU A 16 21.07 -23.00 23.57
C LEU A 16 20.11 -22.92 22.38
N VAL A 17 18.81 -22.76 22.67
CA VAL A 17 17.83 -22.33 21.68
C VAL A 17 18.14 -20.88 21.35
N THR A 18 18.88 -20.66 20.26
CA THR A 18 18.98 -19.33 19.68
C THR A 18 17.60 -18.96 19.16
N ALA A 19 16.90 -18.07 19.86
CA ALA A 19 15.71 -17.43 19.34
C ALA A 19 16.14 -16.68 18.08
N GLN A 20 15.89 -17.28 16.91
CA GLN A 20 16.10 -16.64 15.63
C GLN A 20 15.13 -15.45 15.61
N SER A 21 15.63 -14.24 15.89
CA SER A 21 14.78 -13.06 15.81
C SER A 21 14.36 -12.97 14.34
N ASN A 22 13.11 -13.32 14.04
CA ASN A 22 12.53 -13.15 12.72
C ASN A 22 12.39 -11.64 12.49
N LYS A 23 13.48 -10.99 12.06
CA LYS A 23 13.44 -9.61 11.63
C LYS A 23 12.53 -9.55 10.41
N SER A 24 11.40 -8.85 10.55
CA SER A 24 10.51 -8.55 9.43
C SER A 24 11.27 -7.85 8.32
N ILE A 25 10.95 -8.20 7.07
CA ILE A 25 11.45 -7.54 5.87
C ILE A 25 10.26 -6.92 5.18
N TYR A 26 10.41 -5.67 4.77
CA TYR A 26 9.38 -4.91 4.11
C TYR A 26 9.74 -4.72 2.65
N LEU A 27 8.71 -4.72 1.81
CA LEU A 27 8.80 -4.46 0.39
C LEU A 27 7.86 -3.28 0.07
N PHE A 28 8.37 -2.30 -0.64
CA PHE A 28 7.63 -1.16 -1.16
C PHE A 28 7.37 -1.41 -2.65
N SER A 29 6.11 -1.50 -3.06
CA SER A 29 5.71 -1.45 -4.48
C SER A 29 5.47 -0.01 -4.88
N TYR A 30 6.07 0.46 -5.98
CA TYR A 30 5.92 1.83 -6.43
C TYR A 30 6.00 1.93 -7.95
N PHE A 31 5.75 3.13 -8.47
CA PHE A 31 5.95 3.49 -9.87
C PHE A 31 6.81 4.76 -9.97
N LYS A 32 7.28 5.05 -11.18
CA LYS A 32 8.04 6.26 -11.49
C LYS A 32 7.37 7.04 -12.62
N GLY A 33 7.70 8.32 -12.75
CA GLY A 33 7.19 9.15 -13.85
C GLY A 33 5.66 9.18 -13.89
N ASN A 34 5.08 8.79 -15.01
CA ASN A 34 3.64 8.65 -15.20
C ASN A 34 3.12 7.20 -15.01
N GLY A 35 3.99 6.24 -14.69
CA GLY A 35 3.66 4.81 -14.54
C GLY A 35 3.78 4.01 -15.83
N GLU A 36 4.43 4.57 -16.85
CA GLU A 36 4.61 3.97 -18.18
C GLU A 36 5.57 2.77 -18.20
N ASP A 37 6.52 2.71 -17.27
CA ASP A 37 7.51 1.63 -17.22
C ASP A 37 7.08 0.46 -16.33
N GLY A 38 6.24 0.72 -15.33
CA GLY A 38 5.50 -0.28 -14.58
C GLY A 38 5.88 -0.41 -13.10
N LEU A 39 5.80 -1.63 -12.59
CA LEU A 39 6.04 -1.95 -11.19
C LEU A 39 7.52 -1.85 -10.85
N HIS A 40 7.86 -1.04 -9.85
CA HIS A 40 9.17 -1.07 -9.19
C HIS A 40 9.04 -1.58 -7.77
N LEU A 41 10.13 -2.15 -7.24
CA LEU A 41 10.18 -2.72 -5.90
C LEU A 41 11.42 -2.25 -5.16
N ALA A 42 11.26 -1.87 -3.90
CA ALA A 42 12.34 -1.56 -2.97
C ALA A 42 12.16 -2.36 -1.69
N TRP A 43 13.23 -2.66 -0.98
CA TRP A 43 13.16 -3.41 0.27
C TRP A 43 13.78 -2.63 1.43
N SER A 44 13.29 -2.91 2.64
CA SER A 44 13.83 -2.37 3.88
C SER A 44 13.78 -3.41 5.00
N SER A 45 14.70 -3.31 5.95
CA SER A 45 14.69 -4.10 7.18
C SER A 45 14.26 -3.30 8.42
N ASP A 46 14.27 -1.98 8.32
CA ASP A 46 13.91 -1.07 9.42
C ASP A 46 12.61 -0.32 9.17
N GLY A 47 12.22 -0.17 7.89
CA GLY A 47 11.09 0.63 7.42
C GLY A 47 11.45 2.09 7.12
N LEU A 48 12.73 2.47 7.20
CA LEU A 48 13.18 3.85 7.01
C LEU A 48 14.18 3.99 5.86
N LYS A 49 15.05 2.99 5.67
CA LYS A 49 16.01 2.96 4.57
C LYS A 49 15.57 1.94 3.53
N TRP A 50 15.25 2.42 2.33
CA TRP A 50 14.69 1.62 1.26
C TRP A 50 15.69 1.51 0.11
N THR A 51 16.07 0.27 -0.20
CA THR A 51 16.98 -0.02 -1.30
C THR A 51 16.20 -0.56 -2.49
N ALA A 52 16.27 0.13 -3.63
CA ALA A 52 15.68 -0.33 -4.88
C ALA A 52 16.22 -1.72 -5.28
N LEU A 53 15.33 -2.59 -5.74
CA LEU A 53 15.69 -3.89 -6.31
C LEU A 53 15.91 -3.75 -7.82
N LYS A 54 16.59 -4.74 -8.42
CA LYS A 54 16.79 -4.81 -9.87
C LYS A 54 17.38 -3.52 -10.49
N ASN A 55 18.27 -2.84 -9.75
CA ASN A 55 18.84 -1.55 -10.13
C ASN A 55 17.77 -0.51 -10.52
N ASP A 56 16.67 -0.48 -9.77
CA ASP A 56 15.55 0.45 -9.99
C ASP A 56 14.94 0.33 -11.40
N SER A 57 14.92 -0.90 -11.93
CA SER A 57 14.25 -1.26 -13.18
C SER A 57 12.93 -1.97 -12.91
N SER A 58 11.95 -1.75 -13.79
CA SER A 58 10.62 -2.34 -13.69
C SER A 58 10.63 -3.88 -13.63
N PHE A 59 9.79 -4.44 -12.76
CA PHE A 59 9.48 -5.86 -12.59
C PHE A 59 8.30 -6.30 -13.46
N LEU A 60 7.39 -5.40 -13.80
CA LEU A 60 6.21 -5.71 -14.60
C LEU A 60 5.80 -4.49 -15.42
N THR A 61 5.95 -4.57 -16.74
CA THR A 61 5.50 -3.52 -17.67
C THR A 61 3.98 -3.59 -17.85
N PRO A 62 3.25 -2.47 -17.79
CA PRO A 62 1.79 -2.47 -17.94
C PRO A 62 1.32 -2.88 -19.34
N THR A 63 0.27 -3.70 -19.38
CA THR A 63 -0.47 -4.06 -20.59
C THR A 63 -1.98 -3.89 -20.42
N ALA A 64 -2.48 -3.75 -19.19
CA ALA A 64 -3.89 -3.50 -18.90
C ALA A 64 -4.30 -2.03 -19.11
N GLY A 65 -5.57 -1.85 -19.48
CA GLY A 65 -6.17 -0.55 -19.82
C GLY A 65 -5.69 0.04 -21.13
N LYS A 66 -6.40 1.06 -21.61
CA LYS A 66 -6.13 1.69 -22.92
C LYS A 66 -4.80 2.43 -22.96
N ASP A 67 -4.44 3.10 -21.86
CA ASP A 67 -3.24 3.94 -21.78
C ASP A 67 -2.02 3.14 -21.32
N LYS A 68 -2.22 1.89 -20.89
CA LYS A 68 -1.17 0.99 -20.41
C LYS A 68 -0.29 1.66 -19.36
N LEU A 69 -0.92 2.21 -18.32
CA LEU A 69 -0.20 2.75 -17.17
C LEU A 69 -0.27 1.79 -15.99
N MET A 70 0.74 1.88 -15.12
CA MET A 70 0.73 1.29 -13.79
C MET A 70 1.08 2.36 -12.78
N ARG A 71 0.06 3.05 -12.26
CA ARG A 71 0.23 4.01 -11.17
C ARG A 71 -0.34 3.45 -9.89
N ASP A 72 0.26 3.88 -8.78
CA ASP A 72 -0.20 3.59 -7.43
C ASP A 72 -0.34 2.06 -7.17
N PRO A 73 0.69 1.23 -7.49
CA PRO A 73 0.55 -0.21 -7.38
C PRO A 73 0.42 -0.64 -5.90
N CYS A 74 -0.74 -1.20 -5.57
CA CYS A 74 -1.03 -1.76 -4.25
C CYS A 74 -0.81 -3.27 -4.27
N VAL A 75 0.16 -3.77 -3.50
CA VAL A 75 0.47 -5.20 -3.38
C VAL A 75 0.16 -5.69 -1.98
N ILE A 76 -0.63 -6.76 -1.86
CA ILE A 76 -0.83 -7.48 -0.60
C ILE A 76 -0.49 -8.96 -0.75
N ARG A 77 -0.25 -9.62 0.38
CA ARG A 77 -0.32 -11.08 0.44
C ARG A 77 -1.74 -11.50 0.80
N GLY A 78 -2.35 -12.30 -0.07
CA GLY A 78 -3.66 -12.90 0.15
C GLY A 78 -3.63 -14.08 1.11
N ALA A 79 -4.80 -14.48 1.58
CA ALA A 79 -4.96 -15.66 2.45
C ALA A 79 -4.71 -16.99 1.72
N ASP A 80 -4.71 -16.98 0.39
CA ASP A 80 -4.29 -18.09 -0.46
C ASP A 80 -2.76 -18.21 -0.59
N GLY A 81 -2.01 -17.30 0.03
CA GLY A 81 -0.55 -17.24 -0.02
C GLY A 81 0.02 -16.58 -1.27
N LEU A 82 -0.83 -16.14 -2.21
CA LEU A 82 -0.40 -15.36 -3.37
C LEU A 82 -0.19 -13.90 -3.01
N PHE A 83 0.58 -13.20 -3.83
CA PHE A 83 0.57 -11.75 -3.89
C PHE A 83 -0.49 -11.31 -4.90
N HIS A 84 -1.32 -10.35 -4.51
CA HIS A 84 -2.29 -9.71 -5.38
C HIS A 84 -1.93 -8.25 -5.55
N MET A 85 -2.04 -7.74 -6.78
CA MET A 85 -1.75 -6.36 -7.11
C MET A 85 -2.93 -5.71 -7.82
N VAL A 86 -3.27 -4.50 -7.41
CA VAL A 86 -4.17 -3.59 -8.15
C VAL A 86 -3.47 -2.27 -8.43
N TRP A 87 -3.86 -1.57 -9.50
CA TRP A 87 -3.25 -0.29 -9.90
C TRP A 87 -4.16 0.55 -10.81
N THR A 88 -3.86 1.84 -10.93
CA THR A 88 -4.49 2.76 -11.88
C THR A 88 -3.98 2.51 -13.30
N VAL A 89 -4.86 2.20 -14.26
CA VAL A 89 -4.48 1.90 -15.66
C VAL A 89 -4.52 3.10 -16.61
N SER A 90 -5.23 4.16 -16.25
CA SER A 90 -5.44 5.36 -17.08
C SER A 90 -5.90 6.56 -16.25
N TRP A 91 -5.66 7.77 -16.77
CA TRP A 91 -6.21 9.02 -16.23
C TRP A 91 -7.72 9.18 -16.40
N SER A 92 -8.35 8.39 -17.27
CA SER A 92 -9.75 8.59 -17.70
C SER A 92 -10.54 7.28 -17.93
N GLU A 93 -10.06 6.16 -17.40
CA GLU A 93 -10.82 4.90 -17.45
C GLU A 93 -11.65 4.68 -16.18
N ARG A 94 -12.62 3.77 -16.33
CA ARG A 94 -13.57 3.34 -15.31
C ARG A 94 -13.22 1.95 -14.76
N SER A 95 -11.97 1.56 -14.96
CA SER A 95 -11.44 0.25 -14.65
C SER A 95 -10.07 0.35 -14.00
N ILE A 96 -9.68 -0.70 -13.29
CA ILE A 96 -8.39 -0.82 -12.61
C ILE A 96 -7.67 -2.06 -13.12
N GLY A 97 -6.35 -2.08 -12.95
CA GLY A 97 -5.55 -3.25 -13.28
C GLY A 97 -5.55 -4.28 -12.17
N TYR A 98 -5.37 -5.55 -12.54
CA TYR A 98 -5.15 -6.65 -11.60
C TYR A 98 -4.17 -7.69 -12.13
N ALA A 99 -3.32 -8.19 -11.24
CA ALA A 99 -2.45 -9.35 -11.46
C ALA A 99 -2.13 -10.02 -10.13
N SER A 100 -1.72 -11.29 -10.19
CA SER A 100 -1.27 -12.05 -9.02
C SER A 100 0.09 -12.70 -9.27
N SER A 101 0.82 -12.99 -8.21
CA SER A 101 2.13 -13.63 -8.28
C SER A 101 2.37 -14.56 -7.09
N LYS A 102 3.18 -15.60 -7.30
CA LYS A 102 3.67 -16.47 -6.21
C LYS A 102 4.98 -15.97 -5.59
N ASP A 103 5.70 -15.10 -6.29
CA ASP A 103 7.09 -14.78 -5.97
C ASP A 103 7.50 -13.32 -6.22
N LEU A 104 6.53 -12.46 -6.60
CA LEU A 104 6.71 -11.04 -6.94
C LEU A 104 7.56 -10.78 -8.20
N ILE A 105 7.98 -11.83 -8.91
CA ILE A 105 8.80 -11.76 -10.13
C ILE A 105 7.95 -12.17 -11.32
N HIS A 106 7.31 -13.34 -11.23
CA HIS A 106 6.47 -13.89 -12.28
C HIS A 106 5.01 -13.56 -11.96
N TRP A 107 4.45 -12.66 -12.75
CA TRP A 107 3.08 -12.21 -12.60
C TRP A 107 2.16 -12.94 -13.59
N SER A 108 0.91 -13.18 -13.17
CA SER A 108 -0.15 -13.65 -14.05
C SER A 108 -0.38 -12.67 -15.20
N ALA A 109 -1.09 -13.11 -16.24
CA ALA A 109 -1.62 -12.20 -17.24
C ALA A 109 -2.39 -11.06 -16.55
N GLN A 110 -2.12 -9.82 -16.98
CA GLN A 110 -2.78 -8.64 -16.44
C GLN A 110 -4.24 -8.61 -16.90
N GLN A 111 -5.12 -8.24 -15.98
CA GLN A 111 -6.55 -8.11 -16.21
C GLN A 111 -6.98 -6.67 -15.96
N THR A 112 -8.06 -6.28 -16.61
CA THR A 112 -8.77 -5.04 -16.33
C THR A 112 -10.04 -5.38 -15.56
N ILE A 113 -10.22 -4.84 -14.36
CA ILE A 113 -11.44 -4.99 -13.56
C ILE A 113 -12.33 -3.76 -13.79
N PRO A 114 -13.54 -3.91 -14.37
CA PRO A 114 -14.42 -2.80 -14.77
C PRO A 114 -15.23 -2.23 -13.59
N VAL A 115 -14.54 -1.77 -12.55
CA VAL A 115 -15.16 -1.41 -11.26
C VAL A 115 -16.22 -0.30 -11.34
N MET A 116 -16.16 0.59 -12.34
CA MET A 116 -17.10 1.71 -12.54
C MET A 116 -17.74 1.75 -13.93
N GLU A 117 -17.64 0.69 -14.75
CA GLU A 117 -18.20 0.73 -16.12
C GLU A 117 -19.73 0.91 -16.14
N HIS A 118 -20.42 0.42 -15.11
CA HIS A 118 -21.86 0.58 -14.91
C HIS A 118 -22.31 2.03 -14.66
N GLU A 119 -21.39 2.93 -14.31
CA GLU A 119 -21.65 4.37 -14.09
C GLU A 119 -21.01 5.19 -15.22
N PRO A 120 -21.73 5.47 -16.32
CA PRO A 120 -21.15 5.97 -17.58
C PRO A 120 -20.55 7.37 -17.49
N THR A 121 -20.97 8.18 -16.51
CA THR A 121 -20.45 9.54 -16.29
C THR A 121 -19.21 9.56 -15.40
N THR A 122 -18.75 8.41 -14.89
CA THR A 122 -17.54 8.33 -14.07
C THR A 122 -16.32 8.76 -14.89
N LEU A 123 -15.56 9.71 -14.35
CA LEU A 123 -14.41 10.28 -15.04
C LEU A 123 -13.10 9.52 -14.82
N ASN A 124 -13.01 8.73 -13.73
CA ASN A 124 -11.77 8.08 -13.34
C ASN A 124 -11.97 6.98 -12.29
N THR A 125 -10.99 6.07 -12.19
CA THR A 125 -10.79 5.11 -11.09
C THR A 125 -9.32 5.13 -10.70
N TRP A 126 -8.98 5.90 -9.66
CA TRP A 126 -7.60 6.24 -9.29
C TRP A 126 -7.18 5.70 -7.94
N ALA A 127 -5.87 5.48 -7.81
CA ALA A 127 -5.19 5.00 -6.61
C ALA A 127 -5.93 3.83 -5.95
N PRO A 128 -6.19 2.73 -6.69
CA PRO A 128 -6.86 1.60 -6.08
C PRO A 128 -5.94 0.92 -5.08
N GLU A 129 -6.50 0.55 -3.95
CA GLU A 129 -5.86 -0.32 -2.98
C GLU A 129 -6.69 -1.58 -2.74
N VAL A 130 -6.03 -2.61 -2.22
CA VAL A 130 -6.66 -3.87 -1.83
C VAL A 130 -6.30 -4.19 -0.38
N PHE A 131 -7.30 -4.61 0.39
CA PHE A 131 -7.15 -5.03 1.78
C PHE A 131 -7.82 -6.39 1.98
N TYR A 132 -7.13 -7.35 2.60
CA TYR A 132 -7.76 -8.62 2.99
C TYR A 132 -8.24 -8.56 4.43
N ASP A 133 -9.53 -8.82 4.64
CA ASP A 133 -10.12 -8.87 5.97
C ASP A 133 -10.32 -10.31 6.44
N ASP A 134 -9.54 -10.69 7.45
CA ASP A 134 -9.60 -12.02 8.07
C ASP A 134 -10.94 -12.37 8.70
N ALA A 135 -11.71 -11.38 9.16
CA ALA A 135 -12.98 -11.63 9.86
C ALA A 135 -14.08 -12.04 8.89
N SER A 136 -14.22 -11.32 7.78
CA SER A 136 -15.18 -11.61 6.73
C SER A 136 -14.66 -12.59 5.66
N LYS A 137 -13.35 -12.88 5.65
CA LYS A 137 -12.67 -13.70 4.65
C LYS A 137 -12.87 -13.17 3.23
N GLN A 138 -12.77 -11.85 3.07
CA GLN A 138 -12.98 -11.14 1.81
C GLN A 138 -11.89 -10.10 1.58
N TYR A 139 -11.64 -9.82 0.32
CA TYR A 139 -10.86 -8.67 -0.13
C TYR A 139 -11.79 -7.48 -0.33
N LEU A 140 -11.39 -6.33 0.18
CA LEU A 140 -11.92 -5.02 -0.17
C LEU A 140 -10.98 -4.42 -1.23
N ILE A 141 -11.52 -4.05 -2.38
CA ILE A 141 -10.80 -3.22 -3.36
C ILE A 141 -11.48 -1.87 -3.35
N TYR A 142 -10.73 -0.80 -3.15
CA TYR A 142 -11.27 0.55 -3.00
C TYR A 142 -10.42 1.56 -3.76
N TRP A 143 -11.04 2.62 -4.27
CA TRP A 143 -10.42 3.60 -5.18
C TRP A 143 -11.15 4.94 -5.12
N ALA A 144 -10.53 5.98 -5.67
CA ALA A 144 -11.13 7.30 -5.81
C ALA A 144 -11.77 7.48 -7.19
N SER A 145 -13.02 7.95 -7.23
CA SER A 145 -13.74 8.26 -8.47
C SER A 145 -14.47 9.59 -8.38
N THR A 146 -14.51 10.33 -9.50
CA THR A 146 -15.40 11.48 -9.68
C THR A 146 -16.57 11.10 -10.58
N ILE A 147 -17.78 11.42 -10.11
CA ILE A 147 -19.01 11.34 -10.89
C ILE A 147 -19.62 12.74 -10.90
N PRO A 148 -19.61 13.47 -12.04
CA PRO A 148 -20.11 14.84 -12.13
C PRO A 148 -21.54 14.96 -11.61
N GLY A 149 -21.79 15.99 -10.79
CA GLY A 149 -23.11 16.27 -10.21
C GLY A 149 -23.59 15.31 -9.11
N ARG A 150 -22.80 14.29 -8.72
CA ARG A 150 -23.19 13.32 -7.67
C ARG A 150 -23.09 13.89 -6.25
N PHE A 151 -22.15 14.80 -6.03
CA PHE A 151 -21.90 15.45 -4.74
C PHE A 151 -21.91 16.97 -4.91
N PRO A 152 -22.15 17.75 -3.84
CA PRO A 152 -21.99 19.20 -3.88
C PRO A 152 -20.66 19.56 -4.53
N GLN A 153 -20.71 20.48 -5.49
CA GLN A 153 -19.54 20.92 -6.23
C GLN A 153 -18.47 21.41 -5.25
N GLY A 154 -17.23 20.95 -5.43
CA GLY A 154 -16.09 21.42 -4.67
C GLY A 154 -15.66 22.83 -5.14
N ASP A 155 -14.38 23.13 -4.95
CA ASP A 155 -13.84 24.49 -5.14
C ASP A 155 -13.99 25.05 -6.57
N SER A 156 -14.02 24.19 -7.60
CA SER A 156 -14.26 24.61 -8.97
C SER A 156 -14.97 23.55 -9.80
N ALA A 157 -15.61 23.96 -10.90
CA ALA A 157 -16.29 23.07 -11.84
C ALA A 157 -15.33 22.11 -12.56
N SER A 158 -14.06 22.50 -12.66
CA SER A 158 -13.01 21.72 -13.31
C SER A 158 -12.31 20.73 -12.38
N ASP A 159 -12.45 20.89 -11.06
CA ASP A 159 -11.80 19.99 -10.11
C ASP A 159 -12.54 18.66 -10.07
N LYS A 160 -11.78 17.58 -10.16
CA LYS A 160 -12.31 16.23 -9.93
C LYS A 160 -12.67 16.10 -8.45
N ASN A 161 -13.96 16.12 -8.16
CA ASN A 161 -14.51 16.00 -6.81
C ASN A 161 -14.70 14.51 -6.46
N HIS A 162 -13.64 13.92 -5.93
CA HIS A 162 -13.52 12.49 -5.68
C HIS A 162 -14.24 12.08 -4.40
N ARG A 163 -14.73 10.83 -4.40
CA ARG A 163 -15.03 10.05 -3.19
C ARG A 163 -14.40 8.66 -3.30
N ILE A 164 -14.28 8.00 -2.15
CA ILE A 164 -13.78 6.62 -2.10
C ILE A 164 -14.94 5.67 -2.32
N TYR A 165 -14.80 4.80 -3.31
CA TYR A 165 -15.72 3.71 -3.63
C TYR A 165 -15.03 2.37 -3.38
N TYR A 166 -15.82 1.30 -3.31
CA TYR A 166 -15.28 -0.05 -3.13
C TYR A 166 -16.12 -1.13 -3.81
N VAL A 167 -15.49 -2.28 -4.03
CA VAL A 167 -16.12 -3.60 -4.20
C VAL A 167 -15.52 -4.59 -3.22
N THR A 168 -16.24 -5.66 -2.93
CA THR A 168 -15.69 -6.83 -2.25
C THR A 168 -15.57 -8.02 -3.19
N THR A 169 -14.57 -8.86 -2.98
CA THR A 169 -14.37 -10.12 -3.71
C THR A 169 -13.77 -11.19 -2.80
N LYS A 170 -13.90 -12.45 -3.17
CA LYS A 170 -13.18 -13.58 -2.54
C LYS A 170 -12.11 -14.17 -3.43
N ASP A 171 -12.17 -13.91 -4.73
CA ASP A 171 -11.45 -14.67 -5.76
C ASP A 171 -10.90 -13.81 -6.91
N PHE A 172 -11.12 -12.49 -6.88
CA PHE A 172 -10.77 -11.53 -7.93
C PHE A 172 -11.41 -11.85 -9.30
N LYS A 173 -12.52 -12.59 -9.30
CA LYS A 173 -13.32 -12.91 -10.49
C LYS A 173 -14.76 -12.44 -10.33
N THR A 174 -15.31 -12.65 -9.14
CA THR A 174 -16.66 -12.22 -8.78
C THR A 174 -16.57 -11.04 -7.81
N PHE A 175 -17.33 -9.98 -8.11
CA PHE A 175 -17.30 -8.73 -7.36
C PHE A 175 -18.70 -8.36 -6.90
N SER A 176 -18.80 -7.73 -5.73
CA SER A 176 -20.01 -7.03 -5.34
C SER A 176 -20.32 -5.88 -6.31
N LYS A 177 -21.52 -5.31 -6.20
CA LYS A 177 -21.77 -3.99 -6.78
C LYS A 177 -20.85 -2.96 -6.12
N ALA A 178 -20.40 -1.97 -6.90
CA ALA A 178 -19.65 -0.87 -6.35
C ALA A 178 -20.53 -0.05 -5.41
N ALA A 179 -19.96 0.40 -4.30
CA ALA A 179 -20.64 1.21 -3.31
C ALA A 179 -19.72 2.31 -2.78
N LEU A 180 -20.31 3.36 -2.21
CA LEU A 180 -19.57 4.44 -1.57
C LEU A 180 -18.95 3.92 -0.26
N LEU A 181 -17.64 4.11 -0.09
CA LEU A 181 -16.92 3.75 1.13
C LEU A 181 -16.81 4.93 2.09
N TYR A 182 -16.49 6.12 1.56
CA TYR A 182 -16.22 7.30 2.37
C TYR A 182 -16.67 8.58 1.68
N ASP A 183 -17.56 9.32 2.35
CA ASP A 183 -17.98 10.67 2.03
C ASP A 183 -18.30 11.41 3.34
N GLN A 184 -17.59 12.51 3.56
CA GLN A 184 -17.78 13.42 4.70
C GLN A 184 -17.90 14.87 4.21
N GLY A 185 -18.37 15.07 2.97
CA GLY A 185 -18.68 16.39 2.42
C GLY A 185 -17.49 17.17 1.82
N PHE A 186 -16.31 16.56 1.68
CA PHE A 186 -15.14 17.18 1.06
C PHE A 186 -14.48 16.25 0.03
N ASN A 187 -13.61 16.81 -0.82
CA ASN A 187 -12.93 16.06 -1.88
C ASN A 187 -11.92 15.06 -1.29
N VAL A 188 -12.10 13.76 -1.51
CA VAL A 188 -11.27 12.70 -0.92
C VAL A 188 -10.64 11.83 -1.99
N ILE A 189 -9.32 11.73 -1.95
CA ILE A 189 -8.51 10.86 -2.82
C ILE A 189 -7.45 10.15 -1.97
N ASP A 190 -6.76 9.18 -2.56
CA ASP A 190 -5.65 8.43 -1.98
C ASP A 190 -5.93 7.94 -0.55
N ALA A 191 -6.56 6.76 -0.45
CA ALA A 191 -6.89 6.16 0.82
C ALA A 191 -6.08 4.87 1.04
N THR A 192 -5.73 4.60 2.29
CA THR A 192 -5.18 3.31 2.72
C THR A 192 -5.78 2.87 4.05
N ILE A 193 -6.12 1.59 4.17
CA ILE A 193 -6.82 1.02 5.33
C ILE A 193 -5.91 0.05 6.07
N GLN A 194 -5.87 0.18 7.39
CA GLN A 194 -5.20 -0.76 8.28
C GLN A 194 -6.13 -1.22 9.40
N LYS A 195 -5.98 -2.47 9.81
CA LYS A 195 -6.70 -3.00 10.97
C LYS A 195 -6.13 -2.44 12.27
N ASN A 196 -7.02 -1.96 13.15
CA ASN A 196 -6.67 -1.47 14.47
C ASN A 196 -7.55 -2.13 15.55
N GLY A 197 -7.12 -3.28 16.06
CA GLY A 197 -7.90 -4.08 17.00
C GLY A 197 -9.19 -4.58 16.34
N LYS A 198 -10.35 -4.14 16.84
CA LYS A 198 -11.68 -4.45 16.29
C LYS A 198 -12.18 -3.40 15.27
N GLN A 199 -11.42 -2.32 15.08
CA GLN A 199 -11.76 -1.22 14.19
C GLN A 199 -10.81 -1.19 12.98
N TYR A 200 -11.10 -0.28 12.07
CA TYR A 200 -10.27 0.03 10.91
C TYR A 200 -9.83 1.48 10.97
N ALA A 201 -8.58 1.77 10.62
CA ALA A 201 -8.07 3.12 10.43
C ALA A 201 -7.88 3.35 8.92
N MET A 202 -8.61 4.32 8.37
CA MET A 202 -8.42 4.80 7.00
C MET A 202 -7.58 6.08 7.06
N PHE A 203 -6.42 6.05 6.45
CA PHE A 203 -5.61 7.23 6.17
C PHE A 203 -6.01 7.72 4.79
N LEU A 204 -6.29 9.01 4.66
CA LEU A 204 -6.87 9.59 3.44
C LEU A 204 -6.34 11.00 3.20
N LYS A 205 -6.28 11.41 1.94
CA LYS A 205 -5.95 12.77 1.55
C LYS A 205 -7.21 13.63 1.48
N ASP A 206 -7.16 14.78 2.14
CA ASP A 206 -8.08 15.88 1.88
C ASP A 206 -7.59 16.66 0.65
N GLU A 207 -8.26 16.47 -0.47
CA GLU A 207 -7.90 17.04 -1.77
C GLU A 207 -8.47 18.46 -1.97
N THR A 208 -9.11 19.04 -0.95
CA THR A 208 -9.61 20.42 -0.99
C THR A 208 -8.49 21.41 -1.29
N ARG A 209 -8.74 22.28 -2.27
CA ARG A 209 -7.80 23.27 -2.80
C ARG A 209 -7.94 24.63 -2.12
N TYR A 210 -9.16 25.04 -1.73
CA TYR A 210 -9.42 26.36 -1.13
C TYR A 210 -10.40 26.31 0.07
N PRO A 211 -9.98 26.75 1.27
CA PRO A 211 -8.59 26.96 1.67
C PRO A 211 -7.81 25.65 1.54
N ALA A 212 -6.53 25.74 1.17
CA ALA A 212 -5.72 24.56 0.87
C ALA A 212 -5.69 23.60 2.07
N GLN A 213 -6.18 22.38 1.85
CA GLN A 213 -6.01 21.29 2.79
C GLN A 213 -4.79 20.47 2.37
N LYS A 214 -4.89 19.71 1.26
CA LYS A 214 -3.79 18.93 0.65
C LYS A 214 -2.94 18.18 1.68
N ASN A 215 -3.60 17.66 2.71
CA ASN A 215 -3.01 17.03 3.87
C ASN A 215 -3.61 15.65 4.09
N LEU A 216 -2.92 14.85 4.90
CA LEU A 216 -3.41 13.53 5.27
C LEU A 216 -4.17 13.60 6.58
N ARG A 217 -5.23 12.81 6.68
CA ARG A 217 -6.11 12.69 7.84
C ARG A 217 -6.46 11.24 8.10
N ILE A 218 -7.08 10.97 9.24
CA ILE A 218 -7.47 9.62 9.65
C ILE A 218 -8.97 9.60 9.94
N ALA A 219 -9.65 8.59 9.42
CA ALA A 219 -11.00 8.22 9.83
C ALA A 219 -10.99 6.82 10.44
N THR A 220 -11.86 6.57 11.42
CA THR A 220 -11.99 5.26 12.07
C THR A 220 -13.30 4.59 11.67
N GLY A 221 -13.23 3.33 11.24
CA GLY A 221 -14.38 2.54 10.80
C GLY A 221 -14.74 1.43 11.80
N THR A 222 -16.04 1.21 12.02
CA THR A 222 -16.55 0.11 12.85
C THR A 222 -16.64 -1.20 12.10
N THR A 223 -16.77 -1.16 10.77
CA THR A 223 -16.70 -2.32 9.88
C THR A 223 -15.75 -2.01 8.73
N LEU A 224 -15.32 -3.04 7.99
CA LEU A 224 -14.43 -2.87 6.84
C LEU A 224 -15.02 -1.89 5.80
N THR A 225 -16.33 -1.97 5.60
CA THR A 225 -17.06 -1.28 4.54
C THR A 225 -17.89 -0.09 5.03
N GLY A 226 -17.77 0.32 6.29
CA GLY A 226 -18.65 1.38 6.79
C GLY A 226 -18.45 1.78 8.25
N GLY A 227 -19.26 2.77 8.65
CA GLY A 227 -19.17 3.40 9.97
C GLY A 227 -17.89 4.22 10.14
N TYR A 228 -17.31 4.73 9.04
CA TYR A 228 -16.17 5.62 9.11
C TYR A 228 -16.55 6.97 9.69
N SER A 229 -15.79 7.42 10.70
CA SER A 229 -15.96 8.72 11.36
C SER A 229 -15.69 9.90 10.42
N ALA A 230 -16.02 11.11 10.88
CA ALA A 230 -15.41 12.33 10.34
C ALA A 230 -13.86 12.24 10.40
N PRO A 231 -13.12 12.94 9.52
CA PRO A 231 -11.68 12.88 9.51
C PRO A 231 -11.08 13.60 10.72
N SER A 232 -9.93 13.13 11.19
CA SER A 232 -9.13 13.81 12.21
C SER A 232 -8.62 15.18 11.75
N ALA A 233 -7.97 15.90 12.66
CA ALA A 233 -7.05 16.97 12.26
C ALA A 233 -5.94 16.42 11.33
N PRO A 234 -5.29 17.28 10.52
CA PRO A 234 -4.16 16.89 9.69
C PRO A 234 -3.06 16.19 10.51
N ILE A 235 -2.53 15.08 9.97
CA ILE A 235 -1.41 14.35 10.58
C ILE A 235 -0.05 14.77 9.99
N THR A 236 -0.08 15.56 8.93
CA THR A 236 1.09 16.10 8.22
C THR A 236 1.31 17.58 8.57
N GLY A 237 2.54 18.06 8.34
CA GLY A 237 2.90 19.48 8.53
C GLY A 237 2.34 20.41 7.44
N ASN A 238 2.83 21.66 7.43
CA ASN A 238 2.42 22.70 6.48
C ASN A 238 3.08 22.53 5.10
N TYR A 239 2.76 21.44 4.43
CA TYR A 239 3.18 21.09 3.08
C TYR A 239 2.09 20.24 2.41
N TRP A 240 2.17 20.08 1.08
CA TRP A 240 1.20 19.29 0.34
C TRP A 240 1.64 17.83 0.32
N ALA A 241 0.78 16.95 0.83
CA ALA A 241 1.03 15.51 0.96
C ALA A 241 -0.03 14.70 0.21
N GLU A 242 0.38 13.59 -0.40
CA GLU A 242 -0.51 12.67 -1.11
C GLU A 242 -0.05 11.22 -1.05
N GLY A 243 -0.88 10.28 -1.49
CA GLY A 243 -0.53 8.87 -1.56
C GLY A 243 -0.08 8.22 -0.25
N PRO A 244 -0.88 8.24 0.83
CA PRO A 244 -0.50 7.63 2.08
C PRO A 244 -0.38 6.11 1.93
N THR A 245 0.69 5.53 2.48
CA THR A 245 0.76 4.09 2.77
C THR A 245 1.31 3.85 4.16
N VAL A 246 0.93 2.75 4.81
CA VAL A 246 1.14 2.55 6.24
C VAL A 246 1.91 1.28 6.52
N LEU A 247 2.99 1.41 7.30
CA LEU A 247 3.66 0.29 7.95
C LEU A 247 3.34 0.30 9.45
N LYS A 248 2.81 -0.81 9.95
CA LYS A 248 2.65 -1.05 11.39
C LYS A 248 3.72 -2.01 11.91
N LYS A 249 4.61 -1.53 12.78
CA LYS A 249 5.72 -2.26 13.37
C LYS A 249 5.53 -2.34 14.89
N GLY A 250 4.97 -3.45 15.35
CA GLY A 250 4.53 -3.57 16.75
C GLY A 250 3.45 -2.51 17.05
N ASN A 251 3.73 -1.62 18.00
CA ASN A 251 2.84 -0.50 18.34
C ASN A 251 3.13 0.78 17.53
N GLN A 252 4.20 0.80 16.73
CA GLN A 252 4.56 1.97 15.94
C GLN A 252 3.86 1.95 14.58
N TRP A 253 3.23 3.06 14.24
CA TRP A 253 2.69 3.37 12.93
C TRP A 253 3.67 4.27 12.20
N ILE A 254 3.98 3.96 10.95
CA ILE A 254 4.73 4.83 10.04
C ILE A 254 3.84 5.03 8.82
N VAL A 255 3.52 6.28 8.51
CA VAL A 255 2.74 6.67 7.32
C VAL A 255 3.70 7.34 6.36
N TYR A 256 3.92 6.75 5.19
CA TYR A 256 4.73 7.31 4.11
C TYR A 256 3.83 8.03 3.11
N PHE A 257 4.33 9.06 2.46
CA PHE A 257 3.56 9.86 1.50
C PHE A 257 4.46 10.69 0.57
N ASP A 258 3.91 11.09 -0.56
CA ASP A 258 4.55 12.01 -1.50
C ASP A 258 4.44 13.46 -1.01
N LYS A 259 5.58 14.14 -0.80
CA LYS A 259 5.64 15.61 -0.74
C LYS A 259 5.83 16.14 -2.15
N TYR A 260 4.81 15.94 -3.00
CA TYR A 260 4.92 16.05 -4.46
C TYR A 260 5.37 17.41 -4.99
N ARG A 261 5.15 18.51 -4.25
CA ARG A 261 5.66 19.85 -4.59
C ARG A 261 7.12 20.07 -4.22
N GLU A 262 7.66 19.25 -3.33
CA GLU A 262 9.04 19.28 -2.86
C GLU A 262 9.90 18.19 -3.53
N HIS A 263 9.29 17.37 -4.41
CA HIS A 263 9.96 16.27 -5.12
C HIS A 263 10.69 15.29 -4.19
N LYS A 264 10.13 15.04 -3.00
CA LYS A 264 10.64 14.04 -2.05
C LYS A 264 9.51 13.24 -1.41
N TYR A 265 9.86 12.09 -0.84
CA TYR A 265 8.96 11.34 0.02
C TYR A 265 9.06 11.85 1.46
N GLY A 266 7.97 11.72 2.20
CA GLY A 266 7.90 12.04 3.62
C GLY A 266 7.35 10.89 4.45
N ALA A 267 7.50 11.01 5.76
CA ALA A 267 6.90 10.07 6.68
C ALA A 267 6.56 10.71 8.03
N VAL A 268 5.43 10.31 8.62
CA VAL A 268 5.07 10.63 10.01
C VAL A 268 4.91 9.34 10.80
N THR A 269 5.16 9.39 12.11
CA THR A 269 5.01 8.23 13.00
C THR A 269 4.15 8.54 14.22
N SER A 270 3.46 7.52 14.72
CA SER A 270 2.63 7.57 15.92
C SER A 270 2.63 6.23 16.64
N THR A 271 2.35 6.23 17.94
CA THR A 271 2.10 5.01 18.73
C THR A 271 0.64 4.88 19.19
N ASP A 272 -0.17 5.93 19.02
CA ASP A 272 -1.55 6.02 19.52
C ASP A 272 -2.56 6.47 18.46
N LEU A 273 -2.11 6.78 17.23
CA LEU A 273 -2.90 7.34 16.12
C LEU A 273 -3.46 8.75 16.36
N VAL A 274 -3.06 9.40 17.46
CA VAL A 274 -3.53 10.74 17.85
C VAL A 274 -2.39 11.74 17.72
N HIS A 275 -1.22 11.42 18.28
CA HIS A 275 -0.05 12.28 18.25
C HIS A 275 0.93 11.81 17.17
N TRP A 276 1.34 12.73 16.31
CA TRP A 276 2.14 12.45 15.12
C TRP A 276 3.46 13.20 15.15
N THR A 277 4.54 12.49 14.84
CA THR A 277 5.90 13.04 14.76
C THR A 277 6.38 12.95 13.31
N GLU A 278 6.83 14.08 12.77
CA GLU A 278 7.51 14.16 11.47
C GLU A 278 8.87 13.47 11.52
N ILE A 279 9.11 12.52 10.60
CA ILE A 279 10.34 11.72 10.53
C ILE A 279 10.90 11.65 9.10
N SER A 280 10.47 12.53 8.19
CA SER A 280 10.95 12.57 6.80
C SER A 280 12.47 12.62 6.69
N GLU A 281 13.17 13.32 7.57
CA GLU A 281 14.64 13.44 7.54
C GLU A 281 15.35 12.12 7.92
N GLN A 282 14.62 11.12 8.43
CA GLN A 282 15.15 9.78 8.72
C GLN A 282 14.95 8.82 7.54
N LEU A 283 14.18 9.23 6.53
CA LEU A 283 13.77 8.41 5.41
C LEU A 283 14.81 8.47 4.28
N ASP A 284 15.19 7.32 3.76
CA ASP A 284 16.01 7.17 2.55
C ASP A 284 15.21 6.33 1.54
N MET A 285 14.84 6.94 0.42
CA MET A 285 13.96 6.36 -0.60
C MET A 285 14.63 6.35 -1.98
N PRO A 286 14.29 5.38 -2.86
CA PRO A 286 14.70 5.43 -4.25
C PRO A 286 14.32 6.76 -4.93
N THR A 287 15.24 7.33 -5.71
CA THR A 287 15.00 8.59 -6.42
C THR A 287 13.85 8.48 -7.43
N GLY A 288 12.91 9.42 -7.36
CA GLY A 288 11.77 9.50 -8.28
C GLY A 288 10.67 8.46 -8.02
N ILE A 289 10.71 7.80 -6.85
CA ILE A 289 9.58 7.04 -6.33
C ILE A 289 8.33 7.92 -6.23
N ARG A 290 7.17 7.31 -6.46
CA ARG A 290 5.85 7.91 -6.28
C ARG A 290 4.94 6.93 -5.53
N HIS A 291 3.74 7.37 -5.19
CA HIS A 291 2.68 6.65 -4.49
C HIS A 291 2.71 5.13 -4.77
N GLY A 292 2.77 4.38 -3.68
CA GLY A 292 2.92 2.94 -3.67
C GLY A 292 2.54 2.36 -2.32
N THR A 293 2.81 1.08 -2.08
CA THR A 293 2.39 0.41 -0.84
C THR A 293 3.45 -0.46 -0.21
N VAL A 294 3.35 -0.66 1.11
CA VAL A 294 4.25 -1.52 1.87
C VAL A 294 3.59 -2.86 2.20
N VAL A 295 4.32 -3.95 1.93
CA VAL A 295 3.95 -5.32 2.34
C VAL A 295 5.11 -6.00 3.06
N THR A 296 4.80 -6.89 4.01
CA THR A 296 5.81 -7.71 4.67
C THR A 296 6.09 -8.98 3.85
N ILE A 297 7.38 -9.28 3.66
CA ILE A 297 7.84 -10.48 2.95
C ILE A 297 8.82 -11.29 3.81
N THR A 298 9.02 -12.54 3.42
CA THR A 298 10.01 -13.42 4.03
C THR A 298 11.41 -13.12 3.49
N LYS A 299 12.44 -13.50 4.27
CA LYS A 299 13.83 -13.44 3.82
C LYS A 299 14.06 -14.23 2.53
N LYS A 300 13.43 -15.40 2.42
CA LYS A 300 13.54 -16.27 1.24
C LYS A 300 13.00 -15.59 -0.02
N GLU A 301 11.91 -14.82 0.09
CA GLU A 301 11.37 -14.05 -1.04
C GLU A 301 12.30 -12.89 -1.42
N LEU A 302 12.82 -12.15 -0.42
CA LEU A 302 13.81 -11.10 -0.68
C LEU A 302 15.05 -11.65 -1.40
N ASP A 303 15.57 -12.80 -0.96
CA ASP A 303 16.76 -13.40 -1.55
C ASP A 303 16.52 -13.81 -3.02
N LYS A 304 15.30 -14.24 -3.37
CA LYS A 304 14.91 -14.48 -4.78
C LYS A 304 14.88 -13.19 -5.59
N LEU A 305 14.24 -12.13 -5.06
CA LEU A 305 14.16 -10.83 -5.71
C LEU A 305 15.55 -10.22 -5.98
N LYS A 306 16.48 -10.36 -5.03
CA LYS A 306 17.86 -9.90 -5.20
C LYS A 306 18.61 -10.66 -6.31
N LYS A 307 18.39 -11.97 -6.44
CA LYS A 307 19.00 -12.79 -7.50
C LYS A 307 18.52 -12.39 -8.89
N GLU A 308 17.22 -12.09 -9.03
CA GLU A 308 16.66 -11.60 -10.29
C GLU A 308 17.37 -10.32 -10.77
N GLY A 309 17.64 -9.39 -9.83
CA GLY A 309 18.40 -8.18 -10.12
C GLY A 309 19.86 -8.43 -10.55
N GLN A 310 20.49 -9.49 -10.05
CA GLN A 310 21.86 -9.86 -10.41
C GLN A 310 21.93 -10.52 -11.80
N TRP A 311 20.97 -11.38 -12.15
CA TRP A 311 20.93 -12.04 -13.45
C TRP A 311 20.76 -11.04 -14.61
N ALA A 312 19.92 -10.01 -14.41
CA ALA A 312 19.73 -8.93 -15.37
C ALA A 312 21.03 -8.14 -15.67
N MET A 313 22.00 -8.12 -14.76
CA MET A 313 23.31 -7.49 -14.98
C MET A 313 24.27 -8.38 -15.77
N GLY A 314 24.22 -9.70 -15.56
CA GLY A 314 25.07 -10.66 -16.27
C GLY A 314 24.72 -10.79 -17.75
N SER A 315 23.43 -10.74 -18.09
CA SER A 315 22.97 -10.81 -19.49
C SER A 315 23.28 -9.55 -20.29
N ARG A 316 23.25 -8.35 -19.68
CA ARG A 316 23.59 -7.08 -20.34
C ARG A 316 25.09 -6.87 -20.60
N LYS A 317 25.97 -7.61 -19.93
CA LYS A 317 27.43 -7.56 -20.16
C LYS A 317 27.90 -8.48 -21.29
N ASN A 318 27.05 -9.38 -21.76
CA ASN A 318 27.37 -10.41 -22.75
C ASN A 318 26.56 -10.27 -24.05
N GLY A 319 25.93 -9.11 -24.28
CA GLY A 319 25.14 -8.80 -25.48
C GLY A 319 25.66 -7.58 -26.22
#